data_AF-A0A3N5IF71-F1
#
_entry.id   AF-A0A3N5IF71-F1
#
_cell.length_a   1.000
_cell.length_b   1.000
_cell.length_c   1.000
_cell.angle_alpha   90.00
_cell.angle_beta   90.00
_cell.angle_gamma   90.00
#
_symmetry.space_group_name_H-M   'P 1'
#
loop_
_entity.id
_entity.type
_entity.pdbx_description
1 polymer ?
#
loop_
_entity_poly.entity_id
_entity_poly.type
_entity_poly.pdbx_seq_one_letter_code
_entity_poly.pdbx_strand_id
1 'polypeptide(L)'
;MTMWRRWVQRGVLCSLMLGGLTACSMLEHPHVDQISSDDHSKLASWYEKEAALLRQSAKDELALAEAYRKKSGNGAKSDSTKSARKVDLVQHYEALAGLYMKAAEEADHLANEHRSILKYGHIYEGTFP
;
A
#
# COMPACT_ATOMS: atom_id res chain seq x y z
N MET A 1 0.46 40.90 -27.52
CA MET A 1 0.82 40.29 -26.21
C MET A 1 0.16 38.93 -25.93
N THR A 2 -0.35 38.19 -26.93
CA THR A 2 -1.06 36.90 -26.72
C THR A 2 -0.19 35.67 -27.01
N MET A 3 0.86 35.80 -27.83
CA MET A 3 1.76 34.69 -28.15
C MET A 3 2.64 34.28 -26.96
N TRP A 4 3.17 35.23 -26.17
CA TRP A 4 4.02 34.94 -25.02
C TRP A 4 3.30 34.11 -23.94
N ARG A 5 2.04 34.44 -23.63
CA ARG A 5 1.22 33.67 -22.68
C ARG A 5 0.99 32.24 -23.13
N ARG A 6 0.81 32.00 -24.44
CA ARG A 6 0.61 30.64 -25.00
C ARG A 6 1.87 29.78 -24.90
N TRP A 7 3.05 30.38 -25.06
CA TRP A 7 4.33 29.67 -24.91
C TRP A 7 4.62 29.30 -23.46
N VAL A 8 4.39 30.22 -22.52
CA VAL A 8 4.55 29.95 -21.09
C VAL A 8 3.54 28.90 -20.60
N GLN A 9 2.27 28.99 -21.03
CA GLN A 9 1.25 28.00 -20.67
C GLN A 9 1.59 26.60 -21.21
N ARG A 10 2.09 26.50 -22.44
CA ARG A 10 2.51 25.20 -23.01
C ARG A 10 3.73 24.62 -22.31
N GLY A 11 4.70 25.45 -21.95
CA GLY A 11 5.88 25.00 -21.19
C GLY A 11 5.52 24.47 -19.80
N VAL A 12 4.63 25.18 -19.09
CA VAL A 12 4.14 24.76 -17.76
C VAL A 12 3.34 23.46 -17.85
N LEU A 13 2.47 23.30 -18.86
CA LEU A 13 1.65 22.10 -19.01
C LEU A 13 2.50 20.85 -19.34
N CYS A 14 3.50 21.00 -20.22
CA CYS A 14 4.44 19.92 -20.53
C CYS A 14 5.31 19.55 -19.32
N SER A 15 5.78 20.54 -18.56
CA SER A 15 6.54 20.32 -17.34
C SER A 15 5.72 19.62 -16.26
N LEU A 16 4.44 19.98 -16.10
CA LEU A 16 3.52 19.31 -15.17
C LEU A 16 3.25 17.85 -15.57
N MET A 17 3.08 17.57 -16.86
CA MET A 17 2.88 16.21 -17.37
C MET A 17 4.14 15.35 -17.20
N LEU A 18 5.33 15.88 -17.48
CA LEU A 18 6.59 15.13 -17.36
C LEU A 18 7.04 14.97 -15.91
N GLY A 19 6.82 15.98 -15.06
CA GLY A 19 7.16 15.94 -13.63
C GLY A 19 6.19 15.11 -12.78
N GLY A 20 4.94 14.96 -13.22
CA GLY A 20 3.97 14.12 -12.52
C GLY A 20 4.27 12.62 -12.60
N LEU A 21 4.95 12.17 -13.68
CA LEU A 21 5.26 10.76 -13.91
C LEU A 21 6.48 10.24 -13.14
N THR A 22 7.44 11.10 -12.78
CA THR A 22 8.65 10.69 -12.05
C THR A 22 8.47 10.63 -10.52
N ALA A 23 7.37 11.17 -10.01
CA ALA A 23 7.06 11.14 -8.57
C ALA A 23 6.52 9.78 -8.10
N CYS A 24 5.99 8.93 -9.00
CA CYS A 24 5.44 7.62 -8.62
C CYS A 24 6.48 6.49 -8.56
N SER A 25 7.72 6.70 -9.01
CA SER A 25 8.79 5.69 -8.94
C SER A 25 9.71 5.83 -7.72
N MET A 26 9.50 6.84 -6.88
CA MET A 26 10.29 7.08 -5.65
C MET A 26 9.67 6.47 -4.38
N LEU A 27 8.65 5.60 -4.51
CA LEU A 27 8.36 4.62 -3.46
C LEU A 27 9.28 3.41 -3.67
N GLU A 28 10.58 3.63 -3.44
CA GLU A 28 11.54 2.54 -3.24
C GLU A 28 11.12 1.82 -1.97
N HIS A 29 10.25 0.82 -2.13
CA HIS A 29 10.09 -0.22 -1.12
C HIS A 29 11.44 -0.94 -1.10
N PRO A 30 12.21 -0.91 0.01
CA PRO A 30 13.44 -1.67 0.08
C PRO A 30 13.07 -3.13 -0.18
N HIS A 31 13.55 -3.70 -1.29
CA HIS A 31 13.33 -5.10 -1.58
C HIS A 31 13.92 -5.93 -0.44
N VAL A 32 13.14 -6.84 0.13
CA VAL A 32 13.58 -7.70 1.24
C VAL A 32 14.85 -8.50 0.87
N ASP A 33 15.05 -8.73 -0.43
CA ASP A 33 16.21 -9.39 -1.05
C ASP A 33 17.56 -8.70 -0.76
N GLN A 34 17.54 -7.44 -0.31
CA GLN A 34 18.75 -6.69 0.05
C GLN A 34 19.12 -6.82 1.55
N ILE A 35 18.25 -7.46 2.34
CA ILE A 35 18.50 -7.70 3.77
C ILE A 35 19.08 -9.11 3.91
N SER A 36 20.23 -9.22 4.57
CA SER A 36 20.79 -10.54 4.91
C SER A 36 19.79 -11.36 5.72
N SER A 37 19.62 -12.64 5.40
CA SER A 37 18.74 -13.57 6.13
C SER A 37 19.05 -13.64 7.62
N ASP A 38 20.31 -13.40 7.99
CA ASP A 38 20.81 -13.54 9.35
C ASP A 38 20.69 -12.23 10.14
N ASP A 39 20.37 -11.13 9.46
CA ASP A 39 20.16 -9.83 10.09
C ASP A 39 18.72 -9.71 10.60
N HIS A 40 18.41 -10.49 11.63
CA HIS A 40 17.07 -10.55 12.23
C HIS A 40 16.57 -9.19 12.74
N SER A 41 17.47 -8.27 13.09
CA SER A 41 17.09 -6.90 13.50
C SER A 41 16.56 -6.08 12.32
N LYS A 42 17.23 -6.15 11.17
CA LYS A 42 16.76 -5.49 9.95
C LYS A 42 15.52 -6.17 9.39
N LEU A 43 15.43 -7.50 9.43
CA LEU A 43 14.23 -8.23 8.98
C LEU A 43 13.01 -7.88 9.84
N ALA A 44 13.14 -7.84 11.17
CA ALA A 44 12.05 -7.40 12.04
C ALA A 44 11.58 -5.98 11.69
N SER A 45 12.54 -5.05 11.56
CA SER A 45 12.25 -3.66 11.21
C SER A 45 11.62 -3.50 9.83
N TRP A 46 11.94 -4.38 8.88
CA TRP A 46 11.36 -4.39 7.54
C TRP A 46 9.91 -4.88 7.57
N TYR A 47 9.65 -6.02 8.22
CA TYR A 47 8.31 -6.57 8.34
C TYR A 47 7.35 -5.63 9.09
N GLU A 48 7.83 -4.88 10.10
CA GLU A 48 7.03 -3.86 10.77
C GLU A 48 6.58 -2.74 9.82
N LYS A 49 7.50 -2.28 8.96
CA LYS A 49 7.19 -1.26 7.96
C LYS A 49 6.21 -1.81 6.92
N GLU A 50 6.43 -3.04 6.48
CA GLU A 50 5.56 -3.72 5.52
C GLU A 50 4.15 -3.88 6.08
N ALA A 51 4.02 -4.31 7.34
CA ALA A 51 2.73 -4.42 8.01
C ALA A 51 2.01 -3.05 8.13
N ALA A 52 2.76 -1.97 8.38
CA ALA A 52 2.20 -0.62 8.41
C ALA A 52 1.71 -0.16 7.02
N LEU A 53 2.45 -0.47 5.96
CA LEU A 53 2.08 -0.17 4.58
C LEU A 53 0.83 -0.95 4.15
N LEU A 54 0.79 -2.25 4.43
CA LEU A 54 -0.36 -3.11 4.13
C LEU A 54 -1.63 -2.63 4.86
N ARG A 55 -1.51 -2.19 6.12
CA ARG A 55 -2.63 -1.55 6.83
C ARG A 55 -3.09 -0.26 6.18
N GLN A 56 -2.16 0.54 5.67
CA GLN A 56 -2.51 1.74 4.94
C GLN A 56 -3.24 1.41 3.64
N SER A 57 -2.74 0.45 2.85
CA SER A 57 -3.41 -0.04 1.65
C SER A 57 -4.82 -0.55 1.96
N ALA A 58 -5.01 -1.31 3.04
CA ALA A 58 -6.34 -1.75 3.47
C ALA A 58 -7.30 -0.58 3.74
N LYS A 59 -6.82 0.50 4.36
CA LYS A 59 -7.63 1.72 4.60
C LYS A 59 -7.97 2.42 3.30
N ASP A 60 -7.02 2.49 2.36
CA ASP A 60 -7.22 3.13 1.07
C ASP A 60 -8.28 2.40 0.24
N GLU A 61 -8.28 1.06 0.25
CA GLU A 61 -9.32 0.24 -0.39
C GLU A 61 -10.71 0.44 0.24
N LEU A 62 -10.79 0.54 1.58
CA LEU A 62 -12.05 0.84 2.27
C LEU A 62 -12.57 2.25 1.95
N ALA A 63 -11.67 3.25 1.88
CA ALA A 63 -12.02 4.60 1.48
C ALA A 63 -12.56 4.63 0.05
N LEU A 64 -11.98 3.83 -0.85
CA LEU A 64 -12.46 3.68 -2.22
C LEU A 64 -13.85 3.03 -2.25
N ALA A 65 -14.06 1.95 -1.49
CA ALA A 65 -15.37 1.31 -1.34
C ALA A 65 -16.45 2.28 -0.84
N GLU A 66 -16.11 3.16 0.11
CA GLU A 66 -17.01 4.20 0.62
C GLU A 66 -17.31 5.28 -0.44
N ALA A 67 -16.31 5.72 -1.19
CA ALA A 67 -16.49 6.67 -2.29
C ALA A 67 -17.45 6.12 -3.37
N TYR A 68 -17.33 4.84 -3.70
CA TYR A 68 -18.26 4.17 -4.62
C TYR A 68 -19.68 4.09 -4.06
N ARG A 69 -19.84 3.79 -2.76
CA ARG A 69 -21.15 3.80 -2.08
C ARG A 69 -21.80 5.18 -2.12
N LYS A 70 -21.07 6.25 -1.78
CA LYS A 70 -21.59 7.64 -1.78
C LYS A 70 -21.99 8.09 -3.19
N LYS A 71 -21.21 7.74 -4.21
CA LYS A 71 -21.54 8.02 -5.62
C LYS A 71 -22.80 7.27 -6.09
N SER A 72 -23.16 6.16 -5.44
CA SER A 72 -24.40 5.44 -5.70
C SER A 72 -25.65 6.14 -5.15
N GLY A 73 -25.53 6.88 -4.04
CA GLY A 73 -26.67 7.55 -3.40
C GLY A 73 -27.09 8.88 -4.05
N ASN A 74 -26.16 9.57 -4.71
CA ASN A 74 -26.35 10.97 -5.12
C ASN A 74 -26.78 11.18 -6.58
N GLY A 75 -26.94 10.13 -7.39
CA GLY A 75 -27.15 10.32 -8.82
C GLY A 75 -27.70 9.11 -9.58
N ALA A 76 -28.89 9.33 -10.14
CA ALA A 76 -29.57 8.57 -11.18
C ALA A 76 -30.42 7.39 -10.70
N LYS A 77 -31.67 7.42 -11.16
CA LYS A 77 -32.51 6.24 -11.45
C LYS A 77 -31.62 5.17 -12.06
N SER A 78 -31.10 4.24 -11.25
CA SER A 78 -30.08 3.33 -11.71
C SER A 78 -30.78 2.18 -12.42
N ASP A 79 -30.51 2.07 -13.71
CA ASP A 79 -30.67 0.82 -14.45
C ASP A 79 -30.10 -0.33 -13.61
N SER A 80 -30.90 -1.37 -13.34
CA SER A 80 -30.62 -2.41 -12.33
C SER A 80 -29.25 -3.06 -12.52
N THR A 81 -28.82 -3.23 -13.77
CA THR A 81 -27.52 -3.74 -14.19
C THR A 81 -26.34 -2.88 -13.72
N LYS A 82 -26.48 -1.55 -13.72
CA LYS A 82 -25.43 -0.63 -13.24
C LYS A 82 -25.36 -0.59 -11.71
N SER A 83 -26.47 -0.90 -11.02
CA SER A 83 -26.48 -1.04 -9.56
C SER A 83 -25.75 -2.31 -9.14
N ALA A 84 -26.07 -3.46 -9.77
CA ALA A 84 -25.43 -4.75 -9.50
C ALA A 84 -23.90 -4.70 -9.68
N ARG A 85 -23.40 -4.13 -10.78
CA ARG A 85 -21.94 -3.97 -11.01
C ARG A 85 -21.26 -3.08 -9.96
N LYS A 86 -21.95 -2.09 -9.40
CA LYS A 86 -21.39 -1.24 -8.34
C LYS A 86 -21.31 -1.96 -7.00
N VAL A 87 -22.34 -2.75 -6.66
CA VAL A 87 -22.34 -3.58 -5.45
C VAL A 87 -21.19 -4.59 -5.50
N ASP A 88 -21.00 -5.23 -6.66
CA ASP A 88 -19.88 -6.13 -6.92
C ASP A 88 -18.52 -5.45 -6.71
N LEU A 89 -18.37 -4.20 -7.18
CA LEU A 89 -17.13 -3.44 -7.00
C LEU A 89 -16.88 -3.02 -5.54
N VAL A 90 -17.92 -2.65 -4.78
CA VAL A 90 -17.79 -2.36 -3.35
C VAL A 90 -17.33 -3.61 -2.59
N GLN A 91 -17.96 -4.76 -2.88
CA GLN A 91 -17.58 -6.03 -2.28
C GLN A 91 -16.15 -6.44 -2.65
N HIS A 92 -15.72 -6.17 -3.88
CA HIS A 92 -14.36 -6.41 -4.34
C HIS A 92 -13.33 -5.63 -3.51
N TYR A 93 -13.53 -4.31 -3.32
CA TYR A 93 -12.61 -3.49 -2.52
C TYR A 93 -12.62 -3.88 -1.04
N GLU A 94 -13.77 -4.24 -0.47
CA GLU A 94 -13.84 -4.76 0.90
C GLU A 94 -13.07 -6.10 1.04
N ALA A 95 -13.17 -6.99 0.06
CA ALA A 95 -12.41 -8.23 0.05
C ALA A 95 -10.91 -7.97 -0.05
N LEU A 96 -10.49 -7.04 -0.92
CA LEU A 96 -9.08 -6.66 -1.07
C LEU A 96 -8.51 -6.03 0.21
N ALA A 97 -9.28 -5.15 0.86
CA ALA A 97 -8.92 -4.61 2.16
C ALA A 97 -8.71 -5.71 3.22
N GLY A 98 -9.58 -6.73 3.22
CA GLY A 98 -9.44 -7.89 4.11
C GLY A 98 -8.16 -8.69 3.85
N LEU A 99 -7.77 -8.85 2.57
CA LEU A 99 -6.52 -9.52 2.21
C LEU A 99 -5.30 -8.73 2.68
N TYR A 100 -5.27 -7.41 2.45
CA TYR A 100 -4.19 -6.55 2.94
C TYR A 100 -4.08 -6.57 4.47
N MET A 101 -5.20 -6.61 5.19
CA MET A 101 -5.17 -6.70 6.64
C MET A 101 -4.57 -8.03 7.12
N LYS A 102 -4.94 -9.16 6.52
CA LYS A 102 -4.33 -10.47 6.84
C LYS A 102 -2.84 -10.50 6.54
N ALA A 103 -2.44 -9.96 5.40
CA ALA A 103 -1.02 -9.85 5.05
C ALA A 103 -0.26 -8.98 6.08
N ALA A 104 -0.88 -7.91 6.58
CA ALA A 104 -0.29 -7.09 7.64
C ALA A 104 -0.14 -7.85 8.97
N GLU A 105 -1.11 -8.69 9.33
CA GLU A 105 -1.03 -9.56 10.51
C GLU A 105 0.10 -10.59 10.37
N GLU A 106 0.26 -11.20 9.20
CA GLU A 106 1.36 -12.12 8.92
C GLU A 106 2.73 -11.42 8.96
N ALA A 107 2.83 -10.21 8.43
CA ALA A 107 4.06 -9.41 8.50
C ALA A 107 4.40 -9.04 9.96
N ASP A 108 3.44 -8.61 10.77
CA ASP A 108 3.64 -8.37 12.21
C ASP A 108 4.10 -9.64 12.95
N HIS A 109 3.51 -10.79 12.61
CA HIS A 109 3.91 -12.07 13.17
C HIS A 109 5.38 -12.38 12.84
N LEU A 110 5.80 -12.21 11.58
CA LEU A 110 7.19 -12.41 11.16
C LEU A 110 8.16 -11.44 11.85
N ALA A 111 7.75 -10.18 12.05
CA ALA A 111 8.55 -9.24 12.82
C ALA A 111 8.77 -9.70 14.26
N ASN A 112 7.73 -10.23 14.90
CA ASN A 112 7.81 -10.77 16.25
C ASN A 112 8.68 -12.01 16.34
N GLU A 113 8.60 -12.92 15.36
CA GLU A 113 9.48 -14.09 15.27
C GLU A 113 10.95 -13.67 15.21
N HIS A 114 11.31 -12.73 14.34
CA HIS A 114 12.69 -12.22 14.25
C HIS A 114 13.15 -11.51 15.54
N ARG A 115 12.29 -10.74 16.20
CA ARG A 115 12.59 -10.17 17.53
C ARG A 115 12.78 -11.24 18.59
N SER A 116 12.02 -12.33 18.53
CA SER A 116 12.14 -13.45 19.46
C SER A 116 13.50 -14.15 19.31
N ILE A 117 13.99 -14.31 18.08
CA ILE A 117 15.32 -14.86 17.81
C ILE A 117 16.40 -13.97 18.42
N LEU A 118 16.30 -12.65 18.31
CA LEU A 118 17.25 -11.73 18.95
C LEU A 118 17.21 -11.84 20.49
N LYS A 119 16.03 -12.06 21.06
CA LYS A 119 15.84 -12.13 22.52
C LYS A 119 16.26 -13.47 23.12
N TYR A 120 16.08 -14.57 22.39
CA TYR A 120 16.24 -15.94 22.91
C TYR A 120 17.31 -16.76 22.18
N GLY A 121 17.84 -16.30 21.03
CA GLY A 121 18.84 -17.01 20.24
C GLY A 121 20.16 -17.25 20.98
N HIS A 122 20.57 -16.33 21.86
CA HIS A 122 21.74 -16.50 22.72
C HIS A 122 21.59 -17.60 23.79
N ILE A 123 20.38 -18.09 24.05
CA ILE A 123 20.15 -19.15 25.04
C ILE A 123 20.49 -20.53 24.45
N TYR A 124 20.43 -20.69 23.13
CA TYR A 124 20.64 -21.99 22.46
C TYR A 124 22.08 -22.22 21.95
N GLU A 125 22.91 -21.18 21.84
CA GLU A 125 24.34 -21.36 21.47
C GLU A 125 25.24 -21.77 22.65
N GLY A 126 24.73 -21.73 23.89
CA GLY A 126 25.47 -22.12 25.09
C GLY A 126 25.28 -23.59 25.52
N THR A 127 24.59 -24.41 24.72
CA THR A 127 24.21 -25.80 25.11
C THR A 127 24.63 -26.84 24.07
N PHE A 128 25.92 -26.88 23.72
CA PHE A 128 26.52 -28.07 23.10
C PHE A 128 27.80 -28.45 23.88
N PRO A 129 27.87 -29.67 24.45
CA PRO A 129 29.09 -30.22 25.05
C PRO A 129 30.16 -30.56 24.01
#